data_AF-A0A1N6KPX6-F1
#
_entry.id   AF-A0A1N6KPX6-F1
#
_cell.length_a   1.000
_cell.length_b   1.000
_cell.length_c   1.000
_cell.angle_alpha   90.00
_cell.angle_beta   90.00
_cell.angle_gamma   90.00
#
_symmetry.space_group_name_H-M   'P 1'
#
loop_
_entity.id
_entity.type
_entity.pdbx_description
1 polymer ?
#
loop_
_entity_poly.entity_id
_entity_poly.type
_entity_poly.pdbx_seq_one_letter_code
_entity_poly.pdbx_strand_id
1 'polypeptide(L)'
;MGLAVLPAVALAATAVGAGVSAYGAIENGEAQKSAANYQAQVASNNAQIANLNANAAIQTGNTQLQAAQEQASQHQGMIRAVMGAGGIDLNSGSALRNQEGEAEVDQLNEATITSNAARSAWNYRNEGADYTAQSGLETMQGEQAQSAGFMSGFSSMLSGAGQFANTWNKFYPSPTS
;
A
#
# COMPACT_ATOMS: atom_id res chain seq x y z
N MET A 1 12.86 -24.68 -61.65
CA MET A 1 12.72 -24.95 -60.20
C MET A 1 12.59 -23.68 -59.33
N GLY A 2 12.33 -22.49 -59.88
CA GLY A 2 12.31 -21.23 -59.10
C GLY A 2 10.96 -20.81 -58.47
N LEU A 3 9.85 -21.49 -58.78
CA LEU A 3 8.50 -21.05 -58.39
C LEU A 3 8.01 -21.60 -57.04
N ALA A 4 8.61 -22.67 -56.51
CA ALA A 4 8.21 -23.26 -55.23
C ALA A 4 8.96 -22.68 -54.01
N VAL A 5 10.08 -21.99 -54.23
CA VAL A 5 10.92 -21.44 -53.15
C VAL A 5 10.30 -20.19 -52.53
N LEU A 6 9.68 -19.32 -53.33
CA LEU A 6 8.99 -18.10 -52.86
C LEU A 6 7.81 -18.38 -51.91
N PRO A 7 6.86 -19.28 -52.22
CA PRO A 7 5.76 -19.58 -51.31
C PRO A 7 6.21 -20.29 -50.03
N ALA A 8 7.23 -21.16 -50.10
CA ALA A 8 7.80 -21.81 -48.91
C ALA A 8 8.49 -20.80 -47.96
N VAL A 9 9.22 -19.83 -48.51
CA VAL A 9 9.85 -18.75 -47.74
C VAL A 9 8.81 -17.82 -47.11
N ALA A 10 7.74 -17.47 -47.84
CA ALA A 10 6.66 -16.63 -47.30
C ALA A 10 5.89 -17.33 -46.17
N LEU A 11 5.59 -18.63 -46.33
CA LEU A 11 4.93 -19.45 -45.31
C LEU A 11 5.81 -19.63 -44.05
N ALA A 12 7.12 -19.88 -44.23
CA ALA A 12 8.07 -19.98 -43.12
C ALA A 12 8.23 -18.65 -42.37
N ALA A 13 8.33 -17.52 -43.08
CA ALA A 13 8.43 -16.20 -42.47
C ALA A 13 7.18 -15.85 -41.64
N THR A 14 5.99 -16.24 -42.10
CA THR A 14 4.72 -15.98 -41.39
C THR A 14 4.62 -16.79 -40.10
N ALA A 15 5.04 -18.07 -40.11
CA ALA A 15 5.05 -18.92 -38.92
C ALA A 15 6.08 -18.46 -37.87
N VAL A 16 7.27 -18.04 -38.31
CA VAL A 16 8.31 -17.50 -37.41
C VAL A 16 7.87 -16.16 -36.81
N GLY A 17 7.28 -15.26 -37.60
CA GLY A 17 6.76 -13.97 -37.11
C GLY A 17 5.66 -14.11 -36.07
N ALA A 18 4.76 -15.08 -36.25
CA ALA A 18 3.70 -15.39 -35.29
C ALA A 18 4.23 -15.95 -33.95
N GLY A 19 5.26 -16.81 -34.01
CA GLY A 19 5.89 -17.35 -32.80
C GLY A 19 6.66 -16.30 -31.99
N VAL A 20 7.43 -15.44 -32.67
CA VAL A 20 8.19 -14.35 -32.02
C VAL A 20 7.25 -13.30 -31.40
N SER A 21 6.16 -12.94 -32.08
CA SER A 21 5.17 -12.01 -31.53
C SER A 21 4.39 -12.59 -30.36
N ALA A 22 4.05 -13.88 -30.40
CA ALA A 22 3.39 -14.57 -29.29
C ALA A 22 4.28 -14.64 -28.04
N TYR A 23 5.55 -15.01 -28.22
CA TYR A 23 6.53 -15.06 -27.14
C TYR A 23 6.78 -13.67 -26.53
N GLY A 24 6.95 -12.64 -27.36
CA GLY A 24 7.13 -11.27 -26.89
C GLY A 24 5.92 -10.74 -26.09
N ALA A 25 4.70 -11.12 -26.45
CA ALA A 25 3.49 -10.73 -25.71
C ALA A 25 3.43 -11.37 -24.31
N ILE A 26 3.82 -12.65 -24.20
CA ILE A 26 3.88 -13.37 -22.92
C ILE A 26 4.97 -12.76 -22.02
N GLU A 27 6.18 -12.58 -22.55
CA GLU A 27 7.32 -12.04 -21.79
C GLU A 27 7.00 -10.61 -21.28
N ASN A 28 6.37 -9.77 -22.11
CA ASN A 28 5.92 -8.45 -21.67
C ASN A 28 4.89 -8.52 -20.53
N GLY A 29 3.95 -9.47 -20.58
CA GLY A 29 2.97 -9.68 -19.51
C GLY A 29 3.62 -10.12 -18.20
N GLU A 30 4.60 -11.02 -18.26
CA GLU A 30 5.37 -11.45 -17.08
C GLU A 30 6.23 -10.33 -16.50
N ALA A 31 6.88 -9.54 -17.35
CA ALA A 31 7.66 -8.37 -16.92
C ALA A 31 6.76 -7.34 -16.21
N GLN A 32 5.57 -7.06 -16.76
CA GLN A 32 4.57 -6.18 -16.13
C GLN A 32 4.10 -6.73 -14.79
N LYS A 33 3.85 -8.04 -14.69
CA LYS A 33 3.51 -8.69 -13.41
C LYS A 33 4.62 -8.54 -12.37
N SER A 34 5.87 -8.78 -12.77
CA SER A 34 7.02 -8.64 -11.88
C SER A 34 7.17 -7.21 -11.35
N ALA A 35 7.04 -6.23 -12.24
CA ALA A 35 7.07 -4.81 -11.86
C ALA A 35 5.93 -4.44 -10.90
N ALA A 36 4.70 -4.90 -11.18
CA ALA A 36 3.54 -4.65 -10.35
C ALA A 36 3.67 -5.32 -8.97
N ASN A 37 4.16 -6.56 -8.91
CA ASN A 37 4.44 -7.26 -7.64
C ASN A 37 5.52 -6.54 -6.81
N TYR A 38 6.53 -5.98 -7.46
CA TYR A 38 7.54 -5.19 -6.77
C TYR A 38 6.93 -3.94 -6.14
N GLN A 39 6.11 -3.20 -6.89
CA GLN A 39 5.38 -2.06 -6.34
C GLN A 39 4.48 -2.51 -5.18
N ALA A 40 3.78 -3.63 -5.34
CA ALA A 40 2.89 -4.15 -4.31
C ALA A 40 3.64 -4.46 -3.01
N GLN A 41 4.87 -5.00 -3.12
CA GLN A 41 5.73 -5.22 -1.98
C GLN A 41 6.19 -3.91 -1.32
N VAL A 42 6.52 -2.90 -2.11
CA VAL A 42 6.86 -1.56 -1.59
C VAL A 42 5.67 -0.97 -0.83
N ALA A 43 4.46 -1.02 -1.40
CA ALA A 43 3.24 -0.58 -0.73
C ALA A 43 2.99 -1.37 0.56
N SER A 44 3.14 -2.70 0.55
CA SER A 44 3.04 -3.53 1.76
C SER A 44 4.06 -3.13 2.83
N ASN A 45 5.31 -2.82 2.45
CA ASN A 45 6.32 -2.35 3.40
C ASN A 45 5.95 -0.99 3.98
N ASN A 46 5.43 -0.07 3.15
CA ASN A 46 4.95 1.23 3.60
C ASN A 46 3.77 1.09 4.58
N ALA A 47 2.86 0.13 4.35
CA ALA A 47 1.78 -0.17 5.28
C ALA A 47 2.32 -0.62 6.65
N GLN A 48 3.38 -1.44 6.69
CA GLN A 48 4.02 -1.85 7.94
C GLN A 48 4.68 -0.67 8.65
N ILE A 49 5.40 0.18 7.91
CA ILE A 49 6.02 1.40 8.45
C ILE A 49 4.95 2.33 9.04
N ALA A 50 3.84 2.52 8.35
CA ALA A 50 2.73 3.33 8.84
C ALA A 50 2.16 2.78 10.16
N ASN A 51 1.99 1.46 10.27
CA ASN A 51 1.59 0.82 11.53
C ASN A 51 2.63 0.99 12.66
N LEU A 52 3.92 0.91 12.35
CA LEU A 52 4.99 1.19 13.32
C LEU A 52 4.94 2.65 13.79
N ASN A 53 4.75 3.60 12.87
CA ASN A 53 4.60 5.02 13.18
C ASN A 53 3.36 5.28 14.05
N ALA A 54 2.25 4.58 13.80
CA ALA A 54 1.06 4.66 14.63
C ALA A 54 1.36 4.23 16.09
N ASN A 55 2.07 3.10 16.26
CA ASN A 55 2.44 2.62 17.58
C ASN A 55 3.43 3.57 18.28
N ALA A 56 4.40 4.11 17.54
CA ALA A 56 5.35 5.09 18.05
C ALA A 56 4.66 6.40 18.49
N ALA A 57 3.62 6.85 17.77
CA ALA A 57 2.83 8.01 18.14
C ALA A 57 2.08 7.80 19.47
N ILE A 58 1.47 6.62 19.67
CA ILE A 58 0.85 6.26 20.95
C ILE A 58 1.90 6.22 22.07
N GLN A 59 3.04 5.59 21.82
CA GLN A 59 4.09 5.47 22.83
C GLN A 59 4.65 6.84 23.23
N THR A 60 4.85 7.72 22.25
CA THR A 60 5.25 9.12 22.49
C THR A 60 4.22 9.86 23.32
N GLY A 61 2.92 9.70 23.01
CA GLY A 61 1.83 10.25 23.81
C GLY A 61 1.82 9.74 25.25
N ASN A 62 2.05 8.45 25.47
CA ASN A 62 2.12 7.87 26.81
C ASN A 62 3.31 8.43 27.62
N THR A 63 4.47 8.64 26.99
CA THR A 63 5.62 9.28 27.64
C THR A 63 5.32 10.74 28.01
N GLN A 64 4.66 11.49 27.11
CA GLN A 64 4.23 12.85 27.40
C GLN A 64 3.21 12.90 28.53
N LEU A 65 2.28 11.94 28.57
CA LEU A 65 1.29 11.80 29.62
C LEU A 65 1.96 11.54 30.98
N GLN A 66 2.93 10.62 31.04
CA GLN A 66 3.69 10.37 32.26
C GLN A 66 4.43 11.62 32.75
N ALA A 67 5.09 12.35 31.84
CA ALA A 67 5.79 13.57 32.20
C ALA A 67 4.83 14.65 32.73
N ALA A 68 3.64 14.80 32.12
CA ALA A 68 2.62 15.73 32.58
C ALA A 68 2.08 15.34 33.98
N GLN A 69 1.80 14.06 34.21
CA GLN A 69 1.37 13.55 35.51
C GLN A 69 2.43 13.75 36.60
N GLU A 70 3.71 13.54 36.27
CA GLU A 70 4.81 13.79 37.20
C GLU A 70 4.88 15.28 37.57
N GLN A 71 4.81 16.18 36.59
CA GLN A 71 4.80 17.63 36.81
C GLN A 71 3.61 18.07 37.66
N ALA A 72 2.40 17.56 37.37
CA ALA A 72 1.20 17.81 38.16
C ALA A 72 1.38 17.37 39.61
N SER A 73 1.93 16.17 39.84
CA SER A 73 2.20 15.65 41.18
C SER A 73 3.20 16.49 41.96
N GLN A 74 4.26 16.97 41.30
CA GLN A 74 5.25 17.86 41.91
C GLN A 74 4.63 19.21 42.28
N HIS A 75 3.80 19.78 41.39
CA HIS A 75 3.12 21.05 41.65
C HIS A 75 2.14 20.94 42.82
N GLN A 76 1.29 19.91 42.83
CA GLN A 76 0.39 19.64 43.96
C GLN A 76 1.16 19.41 45.26
N GLY A 77 2.30 18.71 45.21
CA GLY A 77 3.18 18.51 46.36
C GLY A 77 3.73 19.83 46.93
N MET A 78 4.21 20.72 46.06
CA MET A 78 4.69 22.06 46.45
C MET A 78 3.57 22.90 47.05
N ILE A 79 2.39 22.93 46.42
CA ILE A 79 1.22 23.65 46.91
C ILE A 79 0.84 23.18 48.32
N ARG A 80 0.78 21.86 48.55
CA ARG A 80 0.50 21.28 49.88
C ARG A 80 1.57 21.64 50.91
N ALA A 81 2.85 21.62 50.53
CA ALA A 81 3.94 21.99 51.43
C ALA A 81 3.89 23.47 51.84
N VAL A 82 3.62 24.37 50.90
CA VAL A 82 3.49 25.82 51.15
C VAL A 82 2.28 26.12 52.03
N MET A 83 1.12 25.53 51.73
CA MET A 83 -0.09 25.72 52.55
C MET A 83 0.07 25.16 53.96
N GLY A 84 0.73 24.00 54.11
CA GLY A 84 1.08 23.42 55.40
C GLY A 84 2.03 24.29 56.22
N ALA A 85 3.05 24.88 55.58
CA ALA A 85 3.98 25.81 56.24
C ALA A 85 3.33 27.15 56.63
N GLY A 86 2.33 27.60 55.86
CA GLY A 86 1.58 28.84 56.11
C GLY A 86 0.43 28.70 57.11
N GLY A 87 0.15 27.49 57.63
CA GLY A 87 -0.97 27.24 58.54
C GLY A 87 -2.35 27.35 57.89
N ILE A 88 -2.43 27.26 56.56
CA ILE A 88 -3.68 27.33 55.80
C ILE A 88 -4.34 25.94 55.85
N ASP A 89 -5.60 25.87 56.25
CA ASP A 89 -6.37 24.63 56.19
C ASP A 89 -6.62 24.25 54.72
N LEU A 90 -5.93 23.19 54.28
CA LEU A 90 -6.01 22.56 52.97
C LEU A 90 -7.42 22.10 52.60
N ASN A 91 -8.31 21.93 53.58
CA ASN A 91 -9.68 21.49 53.41
C ASN A 91 -10.69 22.65 53.45
N SER A 92 -10.24 23.89 53.56
CA SER A 92 -11.12 25.07 53.63
C SER A 92 -11.40 25.68 52.25
N GLY A 93 -12.57 26.30 52.10
CA GLY A 93 -13.25 26.48 50.81
C GLY A 93 -12.50 27.19 49.67
N SER A 94 -11.52 28.05 49.92
CA SER A 94 -10.72 28.66 48.83
C SER A 94 -9.56 27.77 48.37
N ALA A 95 -8.87 27.11 49.31
CA ALA A 95 -7.76 26.22 49.03
C ALA A 95 -8.21 24.92 48.33
N LEU A 96 -9.39 24.42 48.70
CA LEU A 96 -10.00 23.24 48.07
C LEU A 96 -10.42 23.54 46.62
N ARG A 97 -11.12 24.66 46.38
CA ARG A 97 -11.54 25.06 45.02
C ARG A 97 -10.35 25.29 44.08
N ASN A 98 -9.23 25.79 44.60
CA ASN A 98 -8.03 25.99 43.79
C ASN A 98 -7.40 24.65 43.39
N GLN A 99 -7.35 23.68 44.30
CA GLN A 99 -6.90 22.32 43.99
C GLN A 99 -7.82 21.61 43.00
N GLU A 100 -9.14 21.78 43.13
CA GLU A 100 -10.11 21.21 42.18
C GLU A 100 -9.97 21.82 40.77
N GLY A 101 -9.83 23.14 40.66
CA GLY A 101 -9.60 23.80 39.38
C GLY A 101 -8.28 23.38 38.72
N GLU A 102 -7.23 23.18 39.51
CA GLU A 102 -5.94 22.67 39.03
C GLU A 102 -6.05 21.23 38.53
N ALA A 103 -6.76 20.37 39.26
CA ALA A 103 -7.03 18.99 38.83
C ALA A 103 -7.85 18.93 37.54
N GLU A 104 -8.78 19.87 37.32
CA GLU A 104 -9.54 19.95 36.05
C GLU A 104 -8.63 20.35 34.88
N VAL A 105 -7.69 21.30 35.10
CA VAL A 105 -6.69 21.68 34.09
C VAL A 105 -5.76 20.51 33.77
N ASP A 106 -5.30 19.78 34.79
CA ASP A 106 -4.47 18.58 34.61
C ASP A 106 -5.22 17.53 33.77
N GLN A 107 -6.48 17.22 34.10
CA GLN A 107 -7.31 16.29 33.34
C GLN A 107 -7.50 16.72 31.88
N LEU A 108 -7.73 18.01 31.64
CA LEU A 108 -7.85 18.55 30.28
C LEU A 108 -6.55 18.38 29.48
N ASN A 109 -5.40 18.60 30.13
CA ASN A 109 -4.09 18.42 29.52
C ASN A 109 -3.83 16.94 29.18
N GLU A 110 -4.10 16.03 30.11
CA GLU A 110 -4.00 14.58 29.88
C GLU A 110 -4.91 14.11 28.74
N ALA A 111 -6.15 14.58 28.71
CA ALA A 111 -7.10 14.30 27.63
C ALA A 111 -6.60 14.86 26.28
N THR A 112 -5.95 16.02 26.29
CA THR A 112 -5.37 16.62 25.09
C THR A 112 -4.20 15.80 24.56
N ILE A 113 -3.27 15.39 25.42
CA ILE A 113 -2.12 14.55 25.05
C ILE A 113 -2.59 13.22 24.44
N THR A 114 -3.50 12.54 25.14
CA THR A 114 -4.02 11.24 24.70
C THR A 114 -4.81 11.35 23.40
N SER A 115 -5.64 12.39 23.25
CA SER A 115 -6.39 12.66 22.02
C SER A 115 -5.47 12.95 20.83
N ASN A 116 -4.43 13.76 21.02
CA ASN A 116 -3.46 14.08 19.97
C ASN A 116 -2.66 12.85 19.52
N ALA A 117 -2.26 12.00 20.48
CA ALA A 117 -1.58 10.74 20.20
C ALA A 117 -2.49 9.78 19.44
N ALA A 118 -3.75 9.62 19.88
CA ALA A 118 -4.75 8.79 19.22
C ALA A 118 -5.05 9.26 17.80
N ARG A 119 -5.18 10.59 17.59
CA ARG A 119 -5.40 11.17 16.26
C ARG A 119 -4.22 10.92 15.33
N SER A 120 -2.99 11.11 15.82
CA SER A 120 -1.78 10.84 15.03
C SER A 120 -1.69 9.36 14.65
N ALA A 121 -1.95 8.46 15.60
CA ALA A 121 -1.97 7.03 15.36
C ALA A 121 -3.06 6.60 14.37
N TRP A 122 -4.24 7.22 14.46
CA TRP A 122 -5.34 6.97 13.53
C TRP A 122 -4.98 7.41 12.10
N ASN A 123 -4.37 8.58 11.93
CA ASN A 123 -3.90 9.05 10.62
C ASN A 123 -2.91 8.06 9.99
N TYR A 124 -1.91 7.61 10.75
CA TYR A 124 -0.93 6.63 10.27
C TYR A 124 -1.58 5.28 9.95
N ARG A 125 -2.57 4.83 10.73
CA ARG A 125 -3.32 3.61 10.41
C ARG A 125 -4.13 3.75 9.13
N ASN A 126 -4.71 4.92 8.87
CA ASN A 126 -5.41 5.20 7.62
C ASN A 126 -4.44 5.14 6.44
N GLU A 127 -3.29 5.78 6.55
CA GLU A 127 -2.22 5.72 5.55
C GLU A 127 -1.76 4.27 5.30
N GLY A 128 -1.63 3.46 6.36
CA GLY A 128 -1.33 2.03 6.24
C GLY A 128 -2.43 1.23 5.55
N ALA A 129 -3.71 1.56 5.77
CA ALA A 129 -4.82 0.95 5.06
C ALA A 129 -4.82 1.32 3.57
N ASP A 130 -4.52 2.57 3.24
CA ASP A 130 -4.38 3.05 1.86
C ASP A 130 -3.25 2.30 1.13
N TYR A 131 -2.09 2.13 1.77
CA TYR A 131 -0.99 1.34 1.23
C TYR A 131 -1.33 -0.15 1.07
N THR A 132 -2.11 -0.72 1.98
CA THR A 132 -2.59 -2.10 1.87
C THR A 132 -3.52 -2.25 0.67
N ALA A 133 -4.43 -1.30 0.46
CA ALA A 133 -5.30 -1.27 -0.71
C ALA A 133 -4.50 -1.11 -2.01
N GLN A 134 -3.49 -0.23 -2.02
CA GLN A 134 -2.58 -0.06 -3.16
C GLN A 134 -1.84 -1.35 -3.49
N SER A 135 -1.29 -2.04 -2.49
CA SER A 135 -0.61 -3.33 -2.67
C SER A 135 -1.52 -4.38 -3.30
N GLY A 136 -2.78 -4.48 -2.84
CA GLY A 136 -3.77 -5.37 -3.43
C GLY A 136 -4.09 -5.00 -4.88
N LEU A 137 -4.25 -3.72 -5.18
CA LEU A 137 -4.51 -3.24 -6.54
C LEU A 137 -3.36 -3.55 -7.49
N GLU A 138 -2.12 -3.30 -7.09
CA GLU A 138 -0.93 -3.56 -7.91
C GLU A 138 -0.74 -5.07 -8.15
N THR A 139 -1.02 -5.90 -7.15
CA THR A 139 -1.04 -7.36 -7.31
C THR A 139 -2.07 -7.78 -8.36
N MET A 140 -3.30 -7.26 -8.26
CA MET A 140 -4.36 -7.54 -9.25
C MET A 140 -3.98 -7.06 -10.66
N GLN A 141 -3.37 -5.88 -10.79
CA GLN A 141 -2.89 -5.37 -12.08
C GLN A 141 -1.82 -6.29 -12.68
N GLY A 142 -0.90 -6.79 -11.86
CA GLY A 142 0.12 -7.75 -12.30
C GLY A 142 -0.48 -9.06 -12.82
N GLU A 143 -1.45 -9.62 -12.10
CA GLU A 143 -2.17 -10.81 -12.54
C GLU A 143 -2.93 -10.60 -13.85
N GLN A 144 -3.59 -9.43 -13.99
CA GLN A 144 -4.30 -9.06 -15.20
C GLN A 144 -3.34 -8.87 -16.38
N ALA A 145 -2.18 -8.24 -16.18
CA ALA A 145 -1.16 -8.04 -17.20
C ALA A 145 -0.58 -9.37 -17.71
N GLN A 146 -0.31 -10.31 -16.80
CA GLN A 146 0.12 -11.67 -17.19
C GLN A 146 -0.96 -12.38 -18.01
N SER A 147 -2.22 -12.33 -17.57
CA SER A 147 -3.34 -12.94 -18.29
C SER A 147 -3.53 -12.31 -19.68
N ALA A 148 -3.46 -10.99 -19.78
CA ALA A 148 -3.55 -10.26 -21.03
C ALA A 148 -2.38 -10.57 -21.98
N GLY A 149 -1.16 -10.70 -21.45
CA GLY A 149 0.03 -11.11 -22.20
C GLY A 149 -0.13 -12.52 -22.77
N PHE A 150 -0.61 -13.47 -21.97
CA PHE A 150 -0.89 -14.84 -22.42
C PHE A 150 -1.99 -14.89 -23.47
N MET A 151 -3.09 -14.17 -23.27
CA MET A 151 -4.20 -14.12 -24.22
C MET A 151 -3.78 -13.45 -25.54
N SER A 152 -3.00 -12.37 -25.46
CA SER A 152 -2.44 -11.69 -26.64
C SER A 152 -1.45 -12.60 -27.38
N GLY A 153 -0.63 -13.35 -26.65
CA GLY A 153 0.27 -14.34 -27.21
C GLY A 153 -0.47 -15.46 -27.94
N PHE A 154 -1.50 -16.02 -27.32
CA PHE A 154 -2.36 -17.04 -27.92
C PHE A 154 -3.11 -16.51 -29.17
N SER A 155 -3.67 -15.30 -29.10
CA SER A 155 -4.32 -14.64 -30.24
C SER A 155 -3.34 -14.38 -31.39
N SER A 156 -2.10 -14.00 -31.08
CA SER A 156 -1.03 -13.80 -32.08
C SER A 156 -0.67 -15.11 -32.76
N MET A 157 -0.60 -16.21 -32.01
CA MET A 157 -0.38 -17.55 -32.58
C MET A 157 -1.55 -18.01 -33.46
N LEU A 158 -2.81 -17.81 -33.01
CA LEU A 158 -4.01 -18.17 -33.76
C LEU A 158 -4.15 -17.37 -35.06
N SER A 159 -3.92 -16.05 -35.00
CA SER A 159 -3.94 -15.19 -36.17
C SER A 159 -2.81 -15.54 -37.15
N GLY A 160 -1.62 -15.88 -36.64
CA GLY A 160 -0.52 -16.41 -37.44
C GLY A 160 -0.87 -17.72 -38.15
N ALA A 161 -1.53 -18.65 -37.46
CA ALA A 161 -2.02 -19.90 -38.04
C ALA A 161 -3.10 -19.65 -39.12
N GLY A 162 -4.02 -18.71 -38.89
CA GLY A 162 -5.02 -18.30 -39.88
C GLY A 162 -4.40 -17.63 -41.12
N GLN A 163 -3.40 -16.77 -40.94
CA GLN A 163 -2.65 -16.17 -42.04
C GLN A 163 -1.84 -17.21 -42.82
N PHE A 164 -1.22 -18.17 -42.14
CA PHE A 164 -0.56 -19.31 -42.77
C PHE A 164 -1.55 -20.14 -43.60
N ALA A 165 -2.70 -20.52 -43.04
CA ALA A 165 -3.74 -21.29 -43.74
C ALA A 165 -4.29 -20.55 -44.97
N ASN A 166 -4.53 -19.23 -44.85
CA ASN A 166 -4.94 -18.39 -45.98
C ASN A 166 -3.86 -18.31 -47.07
N THR A 167 -2.59 -18.21 -46.68
CA THR A 167 -1.46 -18.17 -47.62
C THR A 167 -1.30 -19.53 -48.30
N TRP A 168 -1.44 -20.63 -47.54
CA TRP A 168 -1.44 -22.00 -48.07
C TRP A 168 -2.55 -22.21 -49.09
N ASN A 169 -3.80 -21.87 -48.76
CA ASN A 169 -4.95 -22.01 -49.68
C ASN A 169 -4.83 -21.14 -50.94
N LYS A 170 -4.14 -19.98 -50.86
CA LYS A 170 -3.86 -19.15 -52.05
C LYS A 170 -2.85 -19.79 -53.00
N PHE A 171 -1.84 -20.50 -52.47
CA PHE A 171 -0.80 -21.15 -53.29
C PHE A 171 -1.14 -22.59 -53.68
N TYR A 172 -1.95 -23.27 -52.88
CA TYR A 172 -2.44 -24.63 -53.06
C TYR A 172 -3.96 -24.68 -52.86
N PRO A 173 -4.75 -24.11 -53.78
CA PRO A 173 -6.20 -24.17 -53.70
C PRO A 173 -6.66 -25.64 -53.70
N SER A 174 -7.59 -25.98 -52.81
CA SER A 174 -8.23 -27.30 -52.81
C SER A 174 -8.86 -27.55 -54.18
N PRO A 175 -8.74 -28.75 -54.78
CA PRO A 175 -9.44 -29.06 -56.01
C PRO A 175 -10.94 -28.95 -55.73
N THR A 176 -11.58 -27.93 -56.30
CA THR A 176 -13.03 -27.76 -56.27
C THR A 176 -13.65 -28.90 -57.06
N SER A 177 -14.47 -29.72 -56.41
CA SER A 177 -15.58 -30.43 -57.05
C SER A 177 -16.58 -29.44 -57.62
#